data_AF-A0A418V2Y0-F1
#
_entry.id   AF-A0A418V2Y0-F1
#
_cell.length_a   1.000
_cell.length_b   1.000
_cell.length_c   1.000
_cell.angle_alpha   90.00
_cell.angle_beta   90.00
_cell.angle_gamma   90.00
#
_symmetry.space_group_name_H-M   'P 1'
#
loop_
_entity.id
_entity.type
_entity.pdbx_description
1 polymer ?
#
loop_
_entity_poly.entity_id
_entity_poly.type
_entity_poly.pdbx_seq_one_letter_code
_entity_poly.pdbx_strand_id
1 'polypeptide(L)' 'MADAEMWKTYRYNGFRVIVIQQWDDPFGRRMVRIESLDDGGEHATGMLEADFLKDAEAE' A
#
# COMPACT_ATOMS: atom_id res chain seq x y z
N MET A 1 8.68 12.93 6.08
CA MET A 1 8.30 11.98 5.01
C MET A 1 7.25 11.10 5.64
N ALA A 2 6.05 11.01 5.07
CA ALA A 2 5.01 10.16 5.63
C ALA A 2 5.31 8.73 5.18
N ASP A 3 5.47 7.80 6.12
CA ASP A 3 5.60 6.38 5.83
C ASP A 3 4.20 5.75 5.74
N ALA A 4 4.06 4.65 4.99
CA ALA A 4 2.82 3.89 5.02
C ALA A 4 2.73 3.18 6.38
N GLU A 5 1.51 3.01 6.88
CA GLU A 5 1.23 2.35 8.17
C GLU A 5 0.49 1.04 7.93
N MET A 6 0.94 -0.02 8.60
CA MET A 6 0.32 -1.33 8.55
C MET A 6 -1.10 -1.27 9.15
N TRP A 7 -2.04 -1.95 8.53
CA TRP A 7 -3.49 -1.92 8.82
C TRP A 7 -4.17 -0.57 8.64
N LYS A 8 -3.48 0.43 8.07
CA LYS A 8 -4.08 1.70 7.72
C LYS A 8 -4.68 1.65 6.32
N THR A 9 -5.80 2.34 6.17
CA THR A 9 -6.55 2.46 4.92
C THR A 9 -6.09 3.66 4.12
N TYR A 10 -6.05 3.50 2.81
CA TYR A 10 -5.68 4.53 1.84
C TYR A 10 -6.64 4.49 0.66
N ARG A 11 -6.76 5.61 -0.04
CA ARG A 11 -7.28 5.62 -1.40
C ARG A 11 -6.13 5.48 -2.38
N TYR A 12 -6.20 4.46 -3.23
CA TYR A 12 -5.21 4.18 -4.27
C TYR A 12 -5.93 3.80 -5.56
N ASN A 13 -5.63 4.48 -6.67
CA ASN A 13 -6.29 4.27 -7.98
C ASN A 13 -7.83 4.31 -7.93
N GLY A 14 -8.41 5.11 -7.04
CA GLY A 14 -9.86 5.24 -6.88
C GLY A 14 -10.53 4.14 -6.03
N PHE A 15 -9.77 3.16 -5.55
CA PHE A 15 -10.24 2.11 -4.63
C PHE A 15 -9.72 2.36 -3.21
N ARG A 16 -10.45 1.85 -2.21
CA ARG A 16 -9.97 1.76 -0.84
C ARG A 16 -9.10 0.54 -0.70
N VAL A 17 -7.90 0.74 -0.19
CA VAL A 17 -6.92 -0.32 0.05
C VAL A 17 -6.41 -0.25 1.48
N ILE A 18 -6.04 -1.39 2.05
CA ILE A 18 -5.41 -1.49 3.35
C ILE A 18 -4.00 -2.06 3.20
N VAL A 19 -3.02 -1.52 3.94
CA VAL A 19 -1.67 -2.10 3.97
C VAL A 19 -1.69 -3.33 4.86
N ILE A 20 -1.56 -4.51 4.26
CA ILE A 20 -1.61 -5.80 4.98
C ILE A 20 -0.22 -6.33 5.36
N GLN A 21 0.85 -5.83 4.72
CA GLN A 21 2.21 -6.25 4.99
C GLN A 21 3.21 -5.14 4.68
N GLN A 22 4.28 -5.06 5.47
CA GLN A 22 5.44 -4.22 5.22
C GLN A 22 6.71 -5.04 5.44
N TRP A 23 7.71 -4.85 4.58
CA TRP A 23 9.02 -5.50 4.73
C TRP A 23 10.10 -4.71 3.98
N ASP A 24 11.35 -4.97 4.32
CA ASP A 24 12.50 -4.50 3.55
C ASP A 24 12.92 -5.59 2.55
N ASP A 25 13.09 -5.22 1.29
CA ASP A 25 13.64 -6.14 0.29
C ASP A 25 15.16 -6.37 0.52
N PRO A 26 15.80 -7.37 -0.12
CA PRO A 26 17.24 -7.64 0.02
C PRO A 26 18.18 -6.46 -0.27
N PHE A 27 17.72 -5.44 -1.01
CA PHE A 27 18.43 -4.20 -1.30
C PHE A 27 18.15 -3.08 -0.29
N GLY A 28 17.36 -3.35 0.76
CA GLY A 28 17.03 -2.43 1.84
C GLY A 28 15.96 -1.39 1.48
N ARG A 29 15.12 -1.65 0.47
CA ARG A 29 14.00 -0.75 0.14
C ARG A 29 12.73 -1.23 0.84
N ARG A 30 11.99 -0.27 1.39
CA ARG A 30 10.66 -0.47 1.98
C ARG A 30 9.67 -0.91 0.92
N MET A 31 9.06 -2.06 1.14
CA MET A 31 8.00 -2.64 0.34
C MET A 31 6.71 -2.71 1.16
N VAL A 32 5.59 -2.52 0.49
CA VAL A 32 4.25 -2.69 1.05
C VAL A 32 3.46 -3.67 0.23
N ARG A 33 2.56 -4.39 0.88
CA ARG A 33 1.49 -5.15 0.24
C ARG A 33 0.18 -4.54 0.64
N ILE A 34 -0.61 -4.19 -0.36
CA ILE A 34 -1.94 -3.61 -0.17
C ILE A 34 -3.00 -4.58 -0.63
N GLU A 35 -4.14 -4.56 0.03
CA GLU A 35 -5.32 -5.34 -0.34
C GLU A 35 -6.51 -4.40 -0.54
N SER A 36 -7.23 -4.57 -1.64
CA SER A 36 -8.45 -3.81 -1.90
C SER A 36 -9.55 -4.20 -0.93
N LEU A 37 -10.21 -3.21 -0.33
CA LEU A 37 -11.38 -3.39 0.53
C LEU A 37 -12.69 -3.36 -0.25
N ASP A 38 -12.68 -2.83 -1.47
CA ASP A 38 -13.85 -2.79 -2.36
C ASP A 38 -14.01 -4.11 -3.12
N ASP A 39 -15.23 -4.65 -3.16
CA ASP A 39 -15.60 -5.88 -3.86
C ASP A 39 -15.42 -5.68 -5.38
N GLY A 40 -14.36 -6.27 -5.94
CA GLY A 40 -13.96 -6.11 -7.35
C GLY A 40 -12.65 -5.33 -7.60
N GLY A 41 -11.98 -4.85 -6.55
CA GLY A 41 -10.65 -4.23 -6.67
C GLY A 41 -9.51 -5.23 -6.92
N GLU A 42 -8.37 -4.74 -7.42
CA GLU A 42 -7.19 -5.58 -7.68
C GLU A 42 -6.75 -6.34 -6.42
N HIS A 43 -6.53 -7.63 -6.58
CA HIS A 43 -6.13 -8.56 -5.53
C HIS A 43 -4.66 -8.35 -5.15
N ALA A 44 -4.44 -7.95 -3.90
CA ALA A 44 -3.20 -8.11 -3.14
C ALA A 44 -1.88 -7.87 -3.93
N THR A 45 -1.55 -6.62 -4.25
CA THR A 45 -0.30 -6.24 -4.95
C THR A 45 0.79 -5.81 -3.98
N GLY A 46 2.01 -6.34 -4.20
CA GLY A 46 3.23 -5.89 -3.53
C GLY A 46 3.98 -4.86 -4.39
N MET A 47 4.35 -3.73 -3.81
CA MET A 47 5.08 -2.65 -4.48
C MET A 47 5.99 -1.88 -3.51
N LEU A 48 6.84 -1.00 -4.04
CA LEU A 48 7.65 -0.12 -3.20
C LEU A 48 6.77 0.84 -2.43
N GLU A 49 7.04 1.02 -1.14
CA GLU A 49 6.30 1.93 -0.27
C GLU A 49 6.31 3.37 -0.82
N ALA A 50 7.47 3.79 -1.31
CA ALA A 50 7.64 5.12 -1.88
C ALA A 50 6.88 5.32 -3.20
N ASP A 51 6.62 4.26 -3.97
CA ASP A 51 5.79 4.35 -5.17
C ASP A 51 4.31 4.34 -4.80
N PHE A 52 3.91 3.48 -3.85
CA PHE A 52 2.56 3.48 -3.29
C PHE A 52 2.15 4.87 -2.77
N LEU A 53 3.00 5.50 -1.94
CA LEU A 53 2.71 6.78 -1.31
C LEU A 53 2.69 8.00 -2.27
N LYS A 54 3.14 7.86 -3.52
CA LYS A 54 3.00 8.94 -4.52
C LYS A 54 1.57 9.07 -4.99
N ASP A 55 0.88 7.94 -5.10
CA ASP A 55 -0.46 7.83 -5.68
C ASP A 55 -1.52 7.53 -4.61
N ALA A 56 -1.11 7.11 -3.41
CA ALA A 56 -2.00 6.80 -2.30
C ALA A 56 -2.22 8.01 -1.37
N GLU A 57 -3.47 8.28 -1.04
CA GLU A 57 -3.86 9.27 -0.04
C GLU A 57 -4.39 8.58 1.22
N ALA A 58 -3.90 8.98 2.40
CA ALA A 58 -4.42 8.46 3.66
C ALA A 58 -5.89 8.92 3.83
N GLU A 59 -6.78 7.97 4.16
CA GLU A 59 -8.19 8.25 4.47
C GLU A 59 -8.39 8.65 5.94
#